data_AF-A0A848Q8S6-F1
#
_entry.id   AF-A0A848Q8S6-F1
#
_cell.length_a   1.000
_cell.length_b   1.000
_cell.length_c   1.000
_cell.angle_alpha   90.00
_cell.angle_beta   90.00
_cell.angle_gamma   90.00
#
_symmetry.space_group_name_H-M   'P 1'
#
loop_
_entity.id
_entity.type
_entity.pdbx_description
1 polymer ?
#
loop_
_entity_poly.entity_id
_entity_poly.type
_entity_poly.pdbx_seq_one_letter_code
_entity_poly.pdbx_strand_id
1 'polypeptide(L)'
;VILEANFHKDELEKVKQLCEFNNSKVVLLYLTGDIEVLYDRFLYREMYKNRHPVHLTHPLRDVKEFEEYVSRWRNEESVLTRNYIDVSGCDRDVVFAKALETLKALEEKGS
;
A
#
# COMPACT_ATOMS: atom_id res chain seq x y z
N VAL A 1 -4.35 -4.60 15.99
CA VAL A 1 -3.51 -5.47 15.12
C VAL A 1 -3.17 -4.68 13.86
N ILE A 2 -1.98 -4.86 13.29
CA ILE A 2 -1.61 -4.28 11.99
C ILE A 2 -1.44 -5.43 11.01
N LEU A 3 -2.08 -5.32 9.85
CA LEU A 3 -1.89 -6.22 8.73
C LEU A 3 -1.18 -5.42 7.62
N GLU A 4 -0.08 -5.96 7.10
CA GLU A 4 0.70 -5.33 6.03
C GLU A 4 0.75 -6.28 4.85
N ALA A 5 0.12 -5.85 3.76
CA ALA A 5 0.17 -6.53 2.48
C ALA A 5 -0.29 -5.58 1.38
N ASN A 6 -0.01 -6.01 0.18
CA ASN A 6 -0.55 -5.49 -1.06
C ASN A 6 -1.95 -6.10 -1.28
N PHE A 7 -2.92 -5.73 -0.45
CA PHE A 7 -4.27 -6.32 -0.47
C PHE A 7 -5.05 -5.98 -1.75
N HIS A 8 -5.62 -7.00 -2.38
CA HIS A 8 -6.61 -6.89 -3.45
C HIS A 8 -8.03 -6.74 -2.90
N LYS A 9 -8.98 -6.36 -3.78
CA LYS A 9 -10.40 -6.17 -3.44
C LYS A 9 -10.98 -7.33 -2.63
N ASP A 10 -10.88 -8.56 -3.14
CA ASP A 10 -11.48 -9.74 -2.51
C ASP A 10 -10.91 -10.01 -1.10
N GLU A 11 -9.66 -9.61 -0.85
CA GLU A 11 -9.02 -9.74 0.46
C GLU A 11 -9.52 -8.66 1.42
N LEU A 12 -9.63 -7.41 0.95
CA LEU A 12 -10.21 -6.31 1.73
C LEU A 12 -11.68 -6.56 2.08
N GLU A 13 -12.44 -7.20 1.18
CA GLU A 13 -13.83 -7.58 1.45
C GLU A 13 -13.92 -8.59 2.60
N LYS A 14 -13.05 -9.60 2.61
CA LYS A 14 -12.97 -10.57 3.71
C LYS A 14 -12.59 -9.91 5.02
N VAL A 15 -11.61 -9.00 5.00
CA VAL A 15 -11.20 -8.24 6.20
C VAL A 15 -12.36 -7.40 6.72
N LYS A 16 -13.04 -6.66 5.83
CA LYS A 16 -14.20 -5.83 6.18
C LYS A 16 -15.31 -6.67 6.83
N GLN A 17 -15.71 -7.78 6.20
CA GLN A 17 -16.74 -8.68 6.72
C GLN A 17 -16.36 -9.25 8.10
N LEU A 18 -15.11 -9.66 8.29
CA LEU A 18 -14.64 -10.18 9.56
C LEU A 18 -14.66 -9.10 10.66
N CYS A 19 -14.23 -7.88 10.34
CA CYS A 19 -14.27 -6.77 11.28
C CYS A 19 -15.71 -6.38 11.65
N GLU A 20 -16.62 -6.32 10.67
CA GLU A 20 -18.05 -6.07 10.90
C GLU A 20 -18.68 -7.14 11.79
N PHE A 21 -18.40 -8.42 11.52
CA PHE A 21 -18.89 -9.54 12.34
C PHE A 21 -18.42 -9.46 13.80
N ASN A 22 -17.19 -9.01 14.02
CA ASN A 22 -16.60 -8.86 15.36
C ASN A 22 -16.81 -7.47 15.98
N ASN A 23 -17.69 -6.62 15.41
CA ASN A 23 -17.93 -5.25 15.82
C ASN A 23 -16.63 -4.43 16.04
N SER A 24 -15.66 -4.65 15.16
CA SER A 24 -14.32 -4.06 15.21
C SER A 24 -14.18 -2.98 14.13
N LYS A 25 -13.60 -1.83 14.50
CA LYS A 25 -13.26 -0.79 13.53
C LYS A 25 -12.06 -1.23 12.68
N VAL A 26 -12.13 -0.98 11.37
CA VAL A 26 -11.03 -1.19 10.42
C VAL A 26 -10.67 0.13 9.75
N VAL A 27 -9.38 0.40 9.66
CA VAL A 27 -8.81 1.58 8.99
C VAL A 27 -7.80 1.11 7.96
N LEU A 28 -7.92 1.60 6.74
CA LEU A 28 -6.96 1.34 5.66
C LEU A 28 -6.04 2.54 5.48
N LEU A 29 -4.75 2.36 5.78
CA LEU A 29 -3.68 3.27 5.36
C LEU A 29 -3.15 2.80 4.01
N TYR A 30 -3.25 3.65 2.98
CA TYR A 30 -2.84 3.31 1.62
C TYR A 30 -1.54 4.04 1.26
N LEU A 31 -0.43 3.32 1.27
CA LEU A 31 0.88 3.88 0.94
C LEU A 31 1.05 3.93 -0.58
N THR A 32 1.32 5.10 -1.12
CA THR A 32 1.52 5.34 -2.55
C THR A 32 2.69 6.29 -2.79
N GLY A 33 3.07 6.50 -4.04
CA GLY A 33 4.10 7.47 -4.40
C GLY A 33 4.22 7.66 -5.89
N ASP A 34 5.08 8.58 -6.29
CA ASP A 34 5.45 8.84 -7.67
C ASP A 34 5.95 7.55 -8.33
N ILE A 35 5.56 7.35 -9.59
CA ILE A 35 5.83 6.10 -10.32
C ILE A 35 7.33 5.89 -10.50
N GLU A 36 8.08 6.94 -10.85
CA GLU A 36 9.53 6.86 -11.05
C GLU A 36 10.21 6.50 -9.73
N VAL A 37 9.81 7.14 -8.63
CA VAL A 37 10.36 6.84 -7.29
C VAL A 37 10.05 5.41 -6.85
N LEU A 38 8.85 4.90 -7.13
CA LEU A 38 8.47 3.53 -6.81
C LEU A 38 9.21 2.52 -7.69
N TYR A 39 9.43 2.84 -8.96
CA TYR A 39 10.17 2.01 -9.90
C TYR A 39 11.66 1.91 -9.54
N ASP A 40 12.30 3.03 -9.18
CA ASP A 40 13.68 3.04 -8.68
C ASP A 40 13.84 2.17 -7.43
N ARG A 41 12.89 2.28 -6.49
CA ARG A 41 12.85 1.43 -5.28
C ARG A 41 12.64 -0.04 -5.63
N PHE A 42 11.84 -0.34 -6.65
CA PHE A 42 11.63 -1.70 -7.14
C PHE A 42 12.92 -2.28 -7.74
N LEU A 43 13.58 -1.57 -8.65
CA LEU A 43 14.84 -1.99 -9.27
C LEU A 43 15.95 -2.18 -8.23
N TYR A 44 16.09 -1.25 -7.29
CA TYR A 44 17.05 -1.39 -6.21
C TYR A 44 16.82 -2.66 -5.38
N ARG A 45 15.56 -3.03 -5.11
CA ARG A 45 15.23 -4.26 -4.39
C ARG A 45 15.53 -5.51 -5.22
N GLU A 46 15.26 -5.48 -6.53
CA GLU A 46 15.61 -6.59 -7.44
C GLU A 46 17.13 -6.83 -7.46
N MET A 47 17.92 -5.76 -7.58
CA MET A 47 19.38 -5.86 -7.75
C MET A 47 20.13 -6.17 -6.45
N TYR A 48 19.70 -5.61 -5.32
CA TYR A 48 20.52 -5.58 -4.10
C TYR A 48 19.95 -6.34 -2.91
N LYS A 49 18.68 -6.78 -2.95
CA LYS A 49 18.04 -7.44 -1.79
C LYS A 49 17.75 -8.94 -1.97
N ASN A 50 18.42 -9.61 -2.92
CA ASN A 50 18.31 -11.06 -3.15
C ASN A 50 16.87 -11.58 -3.04
N ARG A 51 15.96 -11.11 -3.91
CA ARG A 51 14.63 -11.72 -3.96
C ARG A 51 14.78 -13.20 -4.28
N HIS A 52 14.07 -14.03 -3.52
CA HIS A 52 14.06 -15.48 -3.73
C HIS A 52 13.62 -15.75 -5.19
N PRO A 53 14.28 -16.65 -5.95
CA PRO A 53 14.07 -16.83 -7.39
C PRO A 53 12.62 -17.08 -7.82
N VAL A 54 11.75 -17.51 -6.89
CA VAL A 54 10.33 -17.76 -7.14
C VAL A 54 9.51 -16.47 -7.32
N HIS A 55 10.04 -15.30 -6.92
CA HIS A 55 9.45 -13.99 -7.17
C HIS A 55 9.87 -13.37 -8.51
N LEU A 56 10.69 -14.07 -9.31
CA LEU A 56 11.18 -13.62 -10.62
C LEU A 56 10.22 -13.97 -11.78
N THR A 57 8.97 -14.33 -11.48
CA THR A 57 7.97 -14.57 -12.52
C THR A 57 7.53 -13.24 -13.13
N HIS A 58 8.23 -12.84 -14.20
CA HIS A 58 8.11 -11.61 -14.99
C HIS A 58 8.77 -10.39 -14.33
N PRO A 59 10.09 -10.17 -14.54
CA PRO A 59 10.66 -8.85 -14.26
C PRO A 59 9.89 -7.84 -15.12
N LEU A 60 9.21 -6.89 -14.47
CA LEU A 60 8.63 -5.72 -15.14
C LEU A 60 9.78 -5.06 -15.91
N ARG A 61 9.72 -5.14 -17.24
CA ARG A 61 10.87 -4.94 -18.12
C ARG A 61 11.26 -3.49 -18.26
N ASP A 62 10.30 -2.60 -18.08
CA ASP A 62 10.46 -1.15 -18.15
C ASP A 62 9.50 -0.43 -17.19
N VAL A 63 9.71 0.89 -17.04
CA VAL A 63 8.91 1.77 -16.19
C VAL A 63 7.43 1.77 -16.58
N LYS A 64 7.12 1.55 -17.86
CA LYS A 64 5.76 1.57 -18.38
C LYS A 64 4.98 0.33 -17.95
N GLU A 65 5.58 -0.85 -18.05
CA GLU A 65 4.99 -2.08 -17.50
C GLU A 65 4.75 -1.95 -15.98
N PHE A 66 5.70 -1.31 -15.27
CA PHE A 66 5.55 -1.03 -13.84
C PHE A 66 4.41 -0.04 -13.55
N GLU A 67 4.30 1.03 -14.33
CA GLU A 67 3.21 1.99 -14.24
C GLU A 67 1.86 1.33 -14.48
N GLU A 68 1.73 0.52 -15.52
CA GLU A 68 0.51 -0.23 -15.83
C GLU A 68 0.15 -1.18 -14.68
N TYR A 69 1.13 -1.89 -14.13
CA TYR A 69 0.95 -2.74 -12.95
C TYR A 69 0.42 -1.93 -11.77
N VAL A 70 1.10 -0.86 -11.34
CA VAL A 70 0.65 -0.03 -10.21
C VAL A 70 -0.71 0.63 -10.49
N SER A 71 -0.97 1.02 -11.73
CA SER A 71 -2.22 1.66 -12.13
C SER A 71 -3.41 0.73 -12.03
N ARG A 72 -3.26 -0.57 -12.34
CA ARG A 72 -4.33 -1.56 -12.12
C ARG A 72 -4.77 -1.58 -10.65
N TRP A 73 -3.83 -1.45 -9.73
CA TRP A 73 -4.08 -1.49 -8.29
C TRP A 73 -4.70 -0.19 -7.79
N ARG A 74 -4.22 0.95 -8.28
CA ARG A 74 -4.79 2.27 -7.95
C ARG A 74 -6.24 2.40 -8.41
N ASN A 75 -6.55 1.83 -9.56
CA ASN A 75 -7.88 1.90 -10.18
C ASN A 75 -8.81 0.76 -9.76
N GLU A 76 -8.36 -0.17 -8.92
CA GLU A 76 -9.22 -1.19 -8.34
C GLU A 76 -10.34 -0.52 -7.53
N GLU A 77 -11.53 -1.12 -7.52
CA GLU A 77 -12.66 -0.59 -6.76
C GLU A 77 -12.35 -0.52 -5.26
N SER A 78 -12.74 0.58 -4.62
CA SER A 78 -12.42 0.82 -3.21
C SER A 78 -13.43 0.10 -2.30
N VAL A 79 -12.96 -0.91 -1.55
CA VAL A 79 -13.76 -1.62 -0.54
C VAL A 79 -13.87 -0.86 0.79
N LEU A 80 -12.77 -0.20 1.16
CA LEU A 80 -12.60 0.62 2.35
C LEU A 80 -12.13 2.03 1.92
N THR A 81 -12.36 3.03 2.76
CA THR A 81 -11.82 4.38 2.54
C THR A 81 -10.29 4.33 2.57
N ARG A 82 -9.67 4.70 1.46
CA ARG A 82 -8.21 4.79 1.34
C ARG A 82 -7.71 6.08 1.98
N ASN A 83 -6.96 5.95 3.08
CA ASN A 83 -6.25 7.07 3.68
C ASN A 83 -4.85 7.13 3.07
N TYR A 84 -4.70 7.95 2.02
CA TYR A 84 -3.49 7.99 1.21
C TYR A 84 -2.32 8.60 1.97
N ILE A 85 -1.17 7.92 1.92
CA ILE A 85 0.11 8.42 2.41
C ILE A 85 1.07 8.39 1.24
N ASP A 86 1.42 9.57 0.72
CA ASP A 86 2.47 9.71 -0.28
C ASP A 86 3.85 9.58 0.36
N VAL A 87 4.59 8.56 -0.08
CA VAL A 87 5.92 8.20 0.40
C VAL A 87 7.04 8.62 -0.56
N SER A 88 6.72 9.41 -1.59
CA SER A 88 7.69 9.98 -2.54
C SER A 88 8.69 10.88 -1.82
N GLY A 89 9.99 10.65 -2.04
CA GLY A 89 11.04 11.42 -1.39
C GLY A 89 11.09 11.33 0.14
N CYS A 90 10.26 10.48 0.75
CA CYS A 90 10.20 10.33 2.20
C CYS A 90 11.15 9.25 2.68
N ASP A 91 11.87 9.53 3.77
CA ASP A 91 12.53 8.50 4.56
C ASP A 91 11.53 7.81 5.51
N ARG A 92 12.04 6.86 6.30
CA ARG A 92 11.22 6.07 7.22
C ARG A 92 10.54 6.92 8.30
N ASP A 93 11.26 7.90 8.84
CA ASP A 93 10.78 8.68 9.98
C ASP A 93 9.66 9.63 9.52
N VAL A 94 9.81 10.21 8.33
CA VAL A 94 8.76 11.02 7.68
C VAL A 94 7.52 10.17 7.39
N VAL A 95 7.69 8.96 6.85
CA VAL A 95 6.53 8.06 6.58
C VAL A 95 5.83 7.69 7.89
N PHE A 96 6.59 7.40 8.95
CA PHE A 96 6.02 7.08 10.25
C PHE A 96 5.25 8.26 10.85
N ALA A 97 5.81 9.47 10.79
CA ALA A 97 5.12 10.68 11.25
C ALA A 97 3.80 10.90 10.50
N LYS A 98 3.81 10.81 9.16
CA LYS A 98 2.61 10.91 8.32
C LYS A 98 1.55 9.87 8.69
N ALA A 99 1.95 8.63 8.97
CA ALA A 99 1.03 7.58 9.38
C ALA A 99 0.36 7.90 10.73
N LEU A 100 1.14 8.40 11.71
CA LEU A 100 0.59 8.80 13.01
C LEU A 100 -0.36 10.00 12.89
N GLU A 101 -0.01 11.01 12.10
CA GLU A 101 -0.87 12.17 11.85
C GLU A 101 -2.19 11.75 11.19
N THR A 102 -2.13 10.86 10.21
CA THR A 102 -3.31 10.33 9.52
C THR A 102 -4.23 9.59 10.51
N LEU A 103 -3.66 8.75 11.38
CA LEU A 103 -4.45 8.01 12.37
C LEU A 103 -5.12 8.94 13.39
N LYS A 104 -4.38 9.92 13.92
CA LYS A 104 -4.94 10.92 14.86
C LYS A 104 -6.11 11.69 14.25
N ALA A 105 -5.96 12.15 13.01
CA ALA A 105 -7.01 12.87 12.31
C ALA A 105 -8.28 12.02 12.07
N LEU A 106 -8.14 10.69 11.99
CA LEU A 106 -9.28 9.77 11.86
C LEU A 106 -9.97 9.51 13.20
N GLU A 107 -9.22 9.47 14.29
CA GLU A 107 -9.78 9.34 15.65
C GLU A 107 -10.61 10.59 16.03
N GLU A 108 -10.12 11.78 15.66
CA GLU A 108 -10.82 13.06 15.91
C GLU A 108 -12.11 13.21 15.10
N LYS A 109 -12.18 12.63 13.89
CA LYS A 109 -13.39 12.65 13.04
C LYS A 109 -14.43 11.59 13.42
N GLY A 110 -14.03 10.59 14.21
CA GLY A 110 -14.87 9.47 14.62
C GLY A 110 -15.40 9.55 16.06
N SER A 111 -15.19 10.70 16.73
CA SER A 111 -15.70 11.05 18.07
C SER A 111 -16.81 12.09 17.95
#